data_AF-A0A973LSQ8-F1
#
_entry.id   AF-A0A973LSQ8-F1
#
_cell.length_a   1.000
_cell.length_b   1.000
_cell.length_c   1.000
_cell.angle_alpha   90.00
_cell.angle_beta   90.00
_cell.angle_gamma   90.00
#
_symmetry.space_group_name_H-M   'P 1'
#
loop_
_entity.id
_entity.type
_entity.pdbx_description
1 polymer ?
#
loop_
_entity_poly.entity_id
_entity_poly.type
_entity_poly.pdbx_seq_one_letter_code
_entity_poly.pdbx_strand_id
1 'polypeptide(L)'
;VHEAAPEARVVYVDHDPVVAAHARALLADSDRAAFLEADLLDHEKVLARAGRFLDLSRPVAIVLVSILHFLPDADGPMDAVAALREAVAPGSYLVISHATSMGRLTDEEGARGVYRGSSSAGGADRTPAEIRRFFGDFAFDPPGLVQAVDWRPDRPKLVGDWSLPSSLMAGVARKLPATE
;
A
#
# COMPACT_ATOMS: atom_id res chain seq x y z
N VAL A 1 2.20 6.11 -13.33
CA VAL A 1 2.51 7.39 -12.63
C VAL A 1 2.85 8.49 -13.63
N HIS A 2 3.92 8.37 -14.41
CA HIS A 2 4.39 9.45 -15.31
C HIS A 2 3.43 9.85 -16.44
N GLU A 3 2.47 8.99 -16.81
CA GLU A 3 1.38 9.36 -17.73
C GLU A 3 0.50 10.48 -17.15
N ALA A 4 0.18 10.41 -15.85
CA ALA A 4 -0.66 11.40 -15.17
C ALA A 4 0.14 12.60 -14.63
N ALA A 5 1.39 12.37 -14.22
CA ALA A 5 2.28 13.38 -13.67
C ALA A 5 3.73 13.16 -14.16
N PRO A 6 4.11 13.70 -15.33
CA PRO A 6 5.42 13.46 -15.95
C PRO A 6 6.61 13.85 -15.07
N GLU A 7 6.44 14.82 -14.18
CA GLU A 7 7.43 15.34 -13.22
C GLU A 7 7.54 14.57 -11.91
N ALA A 8 6.66 13.59 -11.68
CA ALA A 8 6.66 12.81 -10.46
C ALA A 8 7.97 12.04 -10.27
N ARG A 9 8.52 12.09 -9.05
CA ARG A 9 9.65 11.25 -8.62
C ARG A 9 9.12 10.06 -7.83
N VAL A 10 9.55 8.86 -8.19
CA VAL A 10 9.00 7.61 -7.64
C VAL A 10 10.13 6.72 -7.11
N VAL A 11 9.94 6.16 -5.93
CA VAL A 11 10.82 5.12 -5.38
C VAL A 11 10.01 3.85 -5.24
N TYR A 12 10.37 2.83 -6.02
CA TYR A 12 9.82 1.48 -5.88
C TYR A 12 10.65 0.70 -4.87
N VAL A 13 9.99 -0.08 -4.03
CA VAL A 13 10.63 -0.86 -2.97
C VAL A 13 10.06 -2.27 -3.02
N ASP A 14 10.94 -3.26 -3.13
CA ASP A 14 10.59 -4.67 -3.03
C ASP A 14 11.81 -5.45 -2.53
N HIS A 15 11.60 -6.57 -1.84
CA HIS A 15 12.69 -7.44 -1.37
C HIS A 15 12.90 -8.65 -2.29
N ASP A 16 11.99 -8.90 -3.24
CA ASP A 16 12.12 -10.01 -4.18
C ASP A 16 13.25 -9.72 -5.20
N PRO A 17 14.31 -10.55 -5.25
CA PRO A 17 15.41 -10.36 -6.18
C PRO A 17 14.99 -10.45 -7.67
N VAL A 18 13.89 -11.14 -7.98
CA VAL A 18 13.32 -11.21 -9.34
C VAL A 18 12.73 -9.86 -9.74
N VAL A 19 11.97 -9.23 -8.84
CA VAL A 19 11.45 -7.87 -9.03
C VAL A 19 12.61 -6.89 -9.17
N ALA A 20 13.64 -7.03 -8.35
CA ALA A 20 14.83 -6.18 -8.41
C ALA A 20 15.58 -6.28 -9.74
N ALA A 21 15.76 -7.49 -10.28
CA ALA A 21 16.39 -7.69 -11.58
C ALA A 21 15.59 -7.02 -12.70
N HIS A 22 14.26 -7.18 -12.70
CA HIS A 22 13.39 -6.57 -13.71
C HIS A 22 13.37 -5.03 -13.60
N ALA A 23 13.24 -4.50 -12.38
CA ALA A 23 13.19 -3.07 -12.15
C ALA A 23 14.49 -2.36 -12.52
N ARG A 24 15.66 -2.98 -12.26
CA ARG A 24 16.96 -2.44 -12.71
C ARG A 24 17.03 -2.28 -14.22
N ALA A 25 16.52 -3.25 -14.98
CA ALA A 25 16.48 -3.17 -16.44
C ALA A 25 15.50 -2.09 -16.92
N LEU A 26 14.30 -2.03 -16.32
CA LEU A 26 13.26 -1.08 -16.71
C LEU A 26 13.61 0.38 -16.39
N LEU A 27 14.34 0.61 -15.29
CA LEU A 27 14.64 1.94 -14.76
C LEU A 27 16.07 2.41 -15.03
N ALA A 28 16.85 1.68 -15.83
CA ALA A 28 18.28 1.96 -16.06
C ALA A 28 18.56 3.41 -16.52
N ASP A 29 17.68 3.96 -17.35
CA ASP A 29 17.83 5.30 -17.92
C ASP A 29 16.90 6.35 -17.25
N SER A 30 16.29 6.03 -16.11
CA SER A 30 15.37 6.94 -15.43
C SER A 30 16.06 7.83 -14.40
N ASP A 31 15.88 9.15 -14.51
CA ASP A 31 16.25 10.14 -13.49
C ASP A 31 15.11 10.43 -12.48
N ARG A 32 13.90 9.95 -12.80
CA ARG A 32 12.65 10.18 -12.06
C ARG A 32 12.12 8.97 -11.32
N ALA A 33 12.68 7.79 -11.55
CA ALA A 33 12.33 6.60 -10.81
C ALA A 33 13.57 5.86 -10.33
N ALA A 34 13.51 5.37 -9.10
CA ALA A 34 14.54 4.53 -8.50
C ALA A 34 13.92 3.25 -7.94
N PHE A 35 14.69 2.17 -7.92
CA PHE A 35 14.31 0.92 -7.26
C PHE A 35 15.22 0.65 -6.06
N LEU A 36 14.62 0.28 -4.94
CA LEU A 36 15.30 -0.14 -3.72
C LEU A 36 14.97 -1.60 -3.43
N GLU A 37 16.00 -2.45 -3.53
CA GLU A 37 15.92 -3.80 -2.99
C GLU A 37 16.01 -3.72 -1.45
N ALA A 38 14.86 -3.81 -0.78
CA ALA A 38 14.71 -3.70 0.66
C ALA A 38 13.38 -4.29 1.14
N ASP A 39 13.37 -4.82 2.37
CA ASP A 39 12.16 -5.24 3.06
C ASP A 39 11.44 -4.00 3.66
N LEU A 40 10.11 -3.99 3.59
CA LEU A 40 9.28 -2.98 4.24
C LEU A 40 9.47 -2.97 5.77
N LEU A 41 9.70 -4.14 6.36
CA LEU A 41 9.95 -4.29 7.79
C LEU A 41 11.30 -3.66 8.21
N ASP A 42 12.26 -3.57 7.29
CA ASP A 42 13.47 -2.74 7.43
C ASP A 42 13.17 -1.24 7.16
N HIS A 43 12.05 -0.74 7.69
CA HIS A 43 11.51 0.61 7.46
C HIS A 43 12.54 1.76 7.62
N GLU A 44 13.47 1.70 8.58
CA GLU A 44 14.55 2.68 8.73
C GLU A 44 15.48 2.73 7.50
N LYS A 45 15.85 1.56 6.97
CA LYS A 45 16.69 1.42 5.76
C LYS A 45 15.92 1.89 4.52
N VAL A 46 14.63 1.59 4.44
CA VAL A 46 13.75 2.09 3.37
C VAL A 46 13.73 3.62 3.40
N LEU A 47 13.43 4.24 4.54
CA LEU A 47 13.37 5.69 4.71
C LEU A 47 14.71 6.36 4.39
N ALA A 48 15.82 5.85 4.95
CA ALA A 48 17.14 6.41 4.74
C ALA A 48 17.57 6.37 3.26
N ARG A 49 17.23 5.30 2.53
CA ARG A 49 17.57 5.16 1.10
C ARG A 49 16.61 5.95 0.21
N ALA A 50 15.32 5.93 0.52
CA ALA A 50 14.32 6.72 -0.20
C ALA A 50 14.60 8.22 -0.06
N GLY A 51 15.00 8.68 1.13
CA GLY A 51 15.37 10.08 1.40
C GLY A 51 16.59 10.60 0.63
N ARG A 52 17.39 9.72 0.01
CA ARG A 52 18.46 10.14 -0.92
C ARG A 52 17.92 10.53 -2.29
N PHE A 53 16.71 10.06 -2.62
CA PHE A 53 16.06 10.31 -3.90
C PHE A 53 14.87 11.25 -3.77
N LEU A 54 14.09 11.15 -2.68
CA LEU A 54 12.94 11.98 -2.39
C LEU A 54 13.24 12.96 -1.25
N ASP A 55 12.71 14.17 -1.35
CA ASP A 55 12.70 15.12 -0.24
C ASP A 55 11.48 14.86 0.65
N LEU A 56 11.67 14.11 1.74
CA LEU A 56 10.59 13.71 2.66
C LEU A 56 10.09 14.87 3.54
N SER A 57 10.76 16.03 3.51
CA SER A 57 10.28 17.26 4.15
C SER A 57 9.17 17.94 3.35
N ARG A 58 8.92 17.48 2.12
CA ARG A 58 7.81 17.89 1.26
C ARG A 58 6.74 16.78 1.23
N PRO A 59 5.48 17.11 0.87
CA PRO A 59 4.43 16.11 0.73
C PRO A 59 4.83 14.97 -0.22
N VAL A 60 4.68 13.73 0.25
CA VAL A 60 4.89 12.50 -0.54
C VAL A 60 3.68 11.57 -0.42
N ALA A 61 3.50 10.67 -1.38
CA ALA A 61 2.51 9.60 -1.29
C ALA A 61 3.21 8.28 -0.95
N ILE A 62 2.86 7.68 0.18
CA ILE A 62 3.23 6.31 0.55
C ILE A 62 2.15 5.38 0.00
N VAL A 63 2.55 4.43 -0.85
CA VAL A 63 1.62 3.52 -1.53
C VAL A 63 1.95 2.08 -1.14
N LEU A 64 1.11 1.51 -0.26
CA LEU A 64 1.22 0.13 0.25
C LEU A 64 0.06 -0.69 -0.29
N VAL A 65 0.09 -0.95 -1.60
CA VAL A 65 -0.95 -1.68 -2.31
C VAL A 65 -0.57 -3.16 -2.37
N SER A 66 -1.45 -4.00 -1.83
CA SER A 66 -1.35 -5.46 -1.86
C SER A 66 -0.08 -6.06 -1.22
N ILE A 67 0.39 -5.48 -0.11
CA ILE A 67 1.59 -5.96 0.60
C ILE A 67 1.33 -6.36 2.06
N LEU A 68 0.59 -5.55 2.80
CA LEU A 68 0.46 -5.69 4.26
C LEU A 68 -0.21 -7.00 4.72
N HIS A 69 -1.02 -7.62 3.87
CA HIS A 69 -1.65 -8.91 4.18
C HIS A 69 -0.69 -10.10 4.09
N PHE A 70 0.52 -9.94 3.55
CA PHE A 70 1.56 -10.95 3.59
C PHE A 70 2.39 -10.93 4.88
N LEU A 71 2.26 -9.86 5.68
CA LEU A 71 3.05 -9.64 6.88
C LEU A 71 2.27 -10.10 8.13
N PRO A 72 2.74 -11.15 8.84
CA PRO A 72 2.24 -11.52 10.16
C PRO A 72 2.32 -10.34 11.13
N ASP A 73 1.38 -10.25 12.08
CA ASP A 73 1.44 -9.19 13.11
C ASP A 73 2.69 -9.30 14.01
N ALA A 74 3.21 -10.52 14.20
CA ALA A 74 4.42 -10.78 14.99
C ALA A 74 5.67 -10.10 14.42
N ASP A 75 5.67 -9.80 13.12
CA ASP A 75 6.81 -9.18 12.44
C ASP A 75 6.76 -7.64 12.48
N GLY A 76 5.76 -7.05 13.13
CA GLY A 76 5.66 -5.60 13.37
C GLY A 76 5.22 -4.71 12.19
N PRO A 77 4.30 -5.12 11.29
CA PRO A 77 3.88 -4.27 10.17
C PRO A 77 3.18 -2.98 10.63
N MET A 78 2.56 -2.97 11.82
CA MET A 78 1.95 -1.76 12.36
C MET A 78 3.00 -0.69 12.69
N ASP A 79 4.13 -1.11 13.27
CA ASP A 79 5.26 -0.25 13.62
C ASP A 79 5.98 0.21 12.35
N ALA A 80 6.15 -0.69 11.37
CA ALA A 80 6.68 -0.36 10.05
C ALA A 80 5.91 0.79 9.40
N VAL A 81 4.59 0.68 9.32
CA VAL A 81 3.73 1.72 8.74
C VAL A 81 3.71 2.99 9.60
N ALA A 82 3.76 2.87 10.94
CA ALA A 82 3.82 4.02 11.83
C ALA A 82 5.07 4.88 11.57
N ALA A 83 6.26 4.29 11.46
CA ALA A 83 7.47 5.04 11.18
C ALA A 83 7.42 5.73 9.81
N LEU A 84 6.84 5.07 8.79
CA LEU A 84 6.63 5.70 7.49
C LEU A 84 5.71 6.93 7.60
N ARG A 85 4.59 6.83 8.35
CA ARG A 85 3.68 7.95 8.58
C ARG A 85 4.35 9.10 9.33
N GLU A 86 5.20 8.79 10.30
CA GLU A 86 5.92 9.79 11.10
C GLU A 86 6.93 10.56 10.25
N ALA A 87 7.68 9.87 9.39
CA ALA A 87 8.77 10.43 8.60
C ALA A 87 8.34 11.45 7.52
N VAL A 88 7.07 11.44 7.09
CA VAL A 88 6.61 12.27 5.97
C VAL A 88 5.97 13.58 6.42
N ALA A 89 6.13 14.64 5.64
CA ALA A 89 5.59 15.96 5.97
C ALA A 89 4.06 16.03 5.97
N PRO A 90 3.43 16.97 6.70
CA PRO A 90 2.02 17.29 6.52
C PRO A 90 1.66 17.55 5.05
N GLY A 91 0.46 17.14 4.64
CA GLY A 91 0.03 17.14 3.25
C GLY A 91 0.37 15.86 2.48
N SER A 92 1.21 14.98 3.04
CA SER A 92 1.49 13.65 2.50
C SER A 92 0.26 12.74 2.52
N TYR A 93 0.29 11.70 1.69
CA TYR A 93 -0.79 10.73 1.55
C TYR A 93 -0.33 9.32 1.91
N LEU A 94 -1.23 8.52 2.45
CA LEU A 94 -1.08 7.08 2.64
C LEU A 94 -2.20 6.37 1.87
N VAL A 95 -1.81 5.47 0.98
CA VAL A 95 -2.69 4.62 0.18
C VAL A 95 -2.45 3.17 0.58
N ILE A 96 -3.49 2.47 1.02
CA ILE A 96 -3.40 1.05 1.37
C ILE A 96 -4.48 0.29 0.62
N SER A 97 -4.11 -0.87 0.07
CA SER A 97 -5.05 -1.96 -0.20
C SER A 97 -4.68 -3.19 0.61
N HIS A 98 -5.68 -3.91 1.11
CA HIS A 98 -5.47 -5.03 2.02
C HIS A 98 -6.51 -6.13 1.80
N ALA A 99 -6.06 -7.38 1.76
CA ALA A 99 -6.94 -8.53 1.64
C ALA A 99 -7.61 -8.81 2.98
N THR A 100 -8.93 -8.77 3.01
CA THR A 100 -9.72 -9.01 4.22
C THR A 100 -10.50 -10.32 4.11
N SER A 101 -10.68 -10.98 5.26
CA SER A 101 -11.48 -12.20 5.39
C SER A 101 -12.96 -12.00 5.03
N MET A 102 -13.45 -10.76 4.89
CA MET A 102 -14.83 -10.47 4.45
C MET A 102 -15.12 -10.87 2.99
N GLY A 103 -14.10 -11.17 2.19
CA GLY A 103 -14.24 -11.71 0.81
C GLY A 103 -14.28 -13.24 0.72
N ARG A 104 -14.16 -13.98 1.83
CA ARG A 104 -14.15 -15.46 1.84
C ARG A 104 -15.55 -16.09 1.78
N LEU A 105 -16.58 -15.38 1.29
CA LEU A 105 -17.96 -15.86 1.38
C LEU A 105 -18.38 -16.91 0.33
N THR A 106 -17.55 -17.29 -0.66
CA THR A 106 -17.99 -18.29 -1.66
C THR A 106 -16.97 -19.31 -2.17
N ASP A 107 -15.68 -19.25 -1.84
CA ASP A 107 -14.74 -20.31 -2.24
C ASP A 107 -13.47 -20.31 -1.38
N GLU A 108 -13.48 -21.15 -0.33
CA GLU A 108 -12.33 -21.30 0.56
C GLU A 108 -11.16 -22.07 -0.08
N GLU A 109 -11.39 -22.83 -1.15
CA GLU A 109 -10.38 -23.68 -1.79
C GLU A 109 -9.62 -22.90 -2.88
N GLY A 110 -10.30 -22.09 -3.69
CA GLY A 110 -9.69 -21.27 -4.74
C GLY A 110 -8.77 -20.17 -4.21
N ALA A 111 -9.20 -19.43 -3.17
CA ALA A 111 -8.40 -18.37 -2.56
C ALA A 111 -7.15 -18.91 -1.85
N ARG A 112 -7.24 -20.09 -1.21
CA ARG A 112 -6.09 -20.77 -0.59
C ARG A 112 -5.12 -21.37 -1.62
N GLY A 113 -5.55 -21.57 -2.86
CA GLY A 113 -4.72 -22.12 -3.95
C GLY A 113 -3.75 -21.09 -4.53
N VAL A 114 -4.20 -19.86 -4.75
CA VAL A 114 -3.38 -18.76 -5.30
C VAL A 114 -2.23 -18.38 -4.37
N TYR A 115 -2.44 -18.47 -3.05
CA TYR A 115 -1.45 -18.11 -2.04
C TYR A 115 -0.63 -19.29 -1.47
N ARG A 116 -0.89 -20.53 -1.92
CA ARG A 116 -0.12 -21.71 -1.47
C ARG A 116 1.23 -21.86 -2.18
N GLY A 117 1.39 -21.22 -3.35
CA GLY A 117 2.62 -21.27 -4.15
C GLY A 117 3.59 -20.11 -3.86
N SER A 118 3.10 -19.00 -3.34
CA SER A 118 3.94 -17.97 -2.73
C SER A 118 4.16 -18.37 -1.27
N SER A 119 5.31 -18.04 -0.68
CA SER A 119 5.65 -18.35 0.73
C SER A 119 4.71 -17.71 1.79
N SER A 120 3.52 -17.27 1.39
CA SER A 120 2.47 -16.53 2.10
C SER A 120 1.57 -17.39 3.02
N ALA A 121 2.05 -18.53 3.51
CA ALA A 121 1.31 -19.33 4.50
C ALA A 121 1.13 -18.61 5.87
N GLY A 122 1.69 -17.41 6.05
CA GLY A 122 1.61 -16.59 7.27
C GLY A 122 0.84 -15.28 7.13
N GLY A 123 0.11 -15.04 6.03
CA GLY A 123 -0.61 -13.78 5.84
C GLY A 123 -1.64 -13.52 6.94
N ALA A 124 -1.68 -12.29 7.48
CA ALA A 124 -2.61 -11.96 8.56
C ALA A 124 -3.98 -11.54 8.00
N ASP A 125 -4.99 -12.35 8.29
CA ASP A 125 -6.40 -12.04 8.07
C ASP A 125 -6.80 -10.86 8.96
N ARG A 126 -6.93 -9.66 8.38
CA ARG A 126 -7.31 -8.45 9.12
C ARG A 126 -8.74 -8.02 8.80
N THR A 127 -9.46 -7.64 9.84
CA THR A 127 -10.76 -6.98 9.77
C THR A 127 -10.63 -5.55 9.23
N PRO A 128 -11.72 -4.94 8.72
CA PRO A 128 -11.71 -3.53 8.32
C PRO A 128 -11.27 -2.58 9.45
N ALA A 129 -11.57 -2.91 10.71
CA ALA A 129 -11.15 -2.11 11.86
C ALA A 129 -9.63 -2.17 12.06
N GLU A 130 -9.01 -3.34 11.93
CA GLU A 130 -7.56 -3.51 12.02
C GLU A 130 -6.84 -2.84 10.84
N ILE A 131 -7.38 -2.98 9.63
CA ILE A 131 -6.85 -2.30 8.44
C ILE A 131 -6.87 -0.78 8.64
N ARG A 132 -7.96 -0.24 9.21
CA ARG A 132 -8.09 1.19 9.52
C ARG A 132 -6.98 1.68 10.46
N ARG A 133 -6.49 0.86 11.39
CA ARG A 133 -5.43 1.25 12.33
C ARG A 133 -4.10 1.56 11.64
N PHE A 134 -3.83 1.00 10.46
CA PHE A 134 -2.65 1.37 9.65
C PHE A 134 -2.69 2.81 9.14
N PHE A 135 -3.80 3.52 9.22
CA PHE A 135 -3.87 4.92 8.83
C PHE A 135 -3.54 5.88 9.99
N GLY A 136 -3.56 5.41 11.24
CA GLY A 136 -3.36 6.26 12.42
C GLY A 136 -4.31 7.47 12.40
N ASP A 137 -3.74 8.66 12.63
CA ASP A 137 -4.48 9.92 12.65
C ASP A 137 -4.59 10.59 11.26
N PHE A 138 -4.21 9.91 10.18
CA PHE A 138 -4.39 10.47 8.84
C PHE A 138 -5.88 10.59 8.54
N ALA A 139 -6.30 11.75 8.03
CA ALA A 139 -7.67 12.01 7.69
C ALA A 139 -8.04 11.32 6.38
N PHE A 140 -9.07 10.47 6.41
CA PHE A 140 -9.52 9.77 5.22
C PHE A 140 -10.10 10.71 4.18
N ASP A 141 -9.68 10.53 2.94
CA ASP A 141 -10.39 11.08 1.79
C ASP A 141 -11.70 10.28 1.57
N PRO A 142 -12.83 10.93 1.22
CA PRO A 142 -14.05 10.21 0.87
C PRO A 142 -13.82 9.21 -0.28
N PRO A 143 -14.38 7.99 -0.22
CA PRO A 143 -15.39 7.49 0.73
C PRO A 143 -14.84 6.87 2.03
N GLY A 144 -13.54 6.99 2.30
CA GLY A 144 -12.86 6.32 3.41
C GLY A 144 -12.36 4.92 3.02
N LEU A 145 -12.38 4.01 3.99
CA LEU A 145 -11.97 2.62 3.81
C LEU A 145 -13.20 1.80 3.35
N VAL A 146 -13.19 1.40 2.08
CA VAL A 146 -14.28 0.64 1.42
C VAL A 146 -13.70 -0.56 0.67
N GLN A 147 -14.53 -1.41 0.06
CA GLN A 147 -14.02 -2.40 -0.89
C GLN A 147 -13.32 -1.69 -2.05
N ALA A 148 -12.26 -2.27 -2.60
CA ALA A 148 -11.46 -1.64 -3.63
C ALA A 148 -12.30 -1.24 -4.87
N VAL A 149 -13.30 -2.05 -5.21
CA VAL A 149 -14.27 -1.81 -6.30
C VAL A 149 -15.22 -0.64 -6.04
N ASP A 150 -15.32 -0.17 -4.81
CA ASP A 150 -16.15 0.98 -4.39
C ASP A 150 -15.33 2.27 -4.24
N TRP A 151 -14.00 2.20 -4.38
CA TRP A 151 -13.14 3.36 -4.20
C TRP A 151 -13.10 4.21 -5.49
N ARG A 152 -13.97 5.23 -5.56
CA ARG A 152 -14.08 6.21 -6.67
C ARG A 152 -14.03 5.59 -8.07
N PRO A 153 -14.98 4.69 -8.42
CA PRO A 153 -14.98 4.03 -9.72
C PRO A 153 -15.19 5.02 -10.86
N ASP A 154 -14.48 4.83 -11.98
CA ASP A 154 -14.60 5.67 -13.18
C ASP A 154 -15.97 5.59 -13.86
N ARG A 155 -16.76 4.56 -13.54
CA ARG A 155 -18.12 4.38 -14.01
C ARG A 155 -19.07 4.20 -12.83
N PRO A 156 -20.26 4.82 -12.86
CA PRO A 156 -21.26 4.60 -11.83
C PRO A 156 -21.67 3.12 -11.82
N LYS A 157 -21.80 2.55 -10.62
CA LYS A 157 -22.39 1.21 -10.45
C LYS A 157 -23.85 1.26 -10.91
N LEU A 158 -24.23 0.38 -11.81
CA LEU A 158 -25.62 0.25 -12.25
C LEU A 158 -26.44 -0.47 -11.17
N VAL A 159 -27.73 -0.16 -11.06
CA VAL A 159 -28.62 -0.89 -10.13
C VAL A 159 -28.65 -2.36 -10.54
N GLY A 160 -28.25 -3.25 -9.62
CA GLY A 160 -28.12 -4.69 -9.88
C GLY A 160 -26.69 -5.16 -10.20
N ASP A 161 -25.75 -4.23 -10.37
CA ASP A 161 -24.32 -4.50 -10.46
C ASP A 161 -23.77 -4.74 -9.03
N TRP A 162 -24.26 -5.81 -8.41
CA TRP A 162 -23.64 -6.33 -7.19
C TRP A 162 -22.25 -6.78 -7.58
N SER A 163 -21.26 -5.91 -7.35
CA SER A 163 -19.87 -6.33 -7.41
C SER A 163 -19.75 -7.53 -6.46
N LEU A 164 -19.28 -8.67 -6.98
CA LEU A 164 -18.91 -9.77 -6.08
C LEU A 164 -18.03 -9.17 -4.98
N PRO A 165 -18.25 -9.51 -3.70
CA PRO A 165 -17.51 -8.91 -2.60
C PRO A 165 -16.02 -8.96 -2.92
N SER A 166 -15.40 -7.79 -3.09
CA SER A 166 -13.95 -7.78 -3.28
C SER A 166 -13.32 -8.30 -2.01
N SER A 167 -12.38 -9.23 -2.15
CA SER A 167 -11.51 -9.62 -1.04
C SER A 167 -10.56 -8.50 -0.64
N LEU A 168 -10.46 -7.40 -1.42
CA LEU A 168 -9.61 -6.26 -1.14
C LEU A 168 -10.42 -5.07 -0.62
N MET A 169 -9.96 -4.51 0.49
CA MET A 169 -10.32 -3.17 0.93
C MET A 169 -9.30 -2.17 0.38
N ALA A 170 -9.72 -0.92 0.14
CA ALA A 170 -8.86 0.18 -0.24
C ALA A 170 -9.21 1.46 0.53
N GLY A 171 -8.19 2.24 0.87
CA GLY A 171 -8.36 3.54 1.51
C GLY A 171 -7.21 4.48 1.16
N VAL A 172 -7.53 5.77 1.11
CA VAL A 172 -6.58 6.87 0.94
C VAL A 172 -6.81 7.85 2.07
N ALA A 173 -5.74 8.26 2.74
CA ALA A 173 -5.80 9.23 3.80
C ALA A 173 -4.65 10.23 3.69
N ARG A 174 -4.88 11.44 4.20
CA ARG A 174 -3.94 12.56 4.15
C ARG A 174 -3.44 12.89 5.56
N LYS A 175 -2.13 13.13 5.68
CA LYS A 175 -1.54 13.69 6.90
C LYS A 175 -1.94 15.16 7.00
N LEU A 176 -2.68 15.51 8.04
CA LEU A 176 -3.01 16.91 8.32
C LEU A 176 -1.85 17.60 9.05
N PRO A 177 -1.74 18.94 8.98
CA PRO A 177 -0.88 19.69 9.88
C PRO A 177 -1.24 19.37 11.34
N ALA A 178 -0.26 19.39 12.23
CA ALA A 178 -0.54 19.38 13.66
C ALA A 178 -1.46 20.59 13.96
N THR A 179 -2.54 20.33 14.69
CA THR A 179 -3.41 21.40 15.17
C THR A 179 -2.67 22.10 16.33
N GLU A 180 -2.48 23.42 16.24
CA GLU A 180 -1.97 24.23 17.37
C GLU A 180 -2.92 24.21 18.56
#